data_AF-V7B8U3-F1
#
_entry.id   AF-V7B8U3-F1
#
_cell.length_a   1.000
_cell.length_b   1.000
_cell.length_c   1.000
_cell.angle_alpha   90.00
_cell.angle_beta   90.00
_cell.angle_gamma   90.00
#
_symmetry.space_group_name_H-M   'P 1'
#
loop_
_entity.id
_entity.type
_entity.pdbx_description
1 polymer ?
#
loop_
_entity_poly.entity_id
_entity_poly.type
_entity_poly.pdbx_seq_one_letter_code
_entity_poly.pdbx_strand_id
1 'polypeptide(L)'
;MKAVYLVVAILGLTCLVVSAYDPSPLQDFCVGAKESDGVFVNGKFCKDTKVVKAEDFFKHVEPAKTENPLGSQVTQVFVDQLPGLNTLGISLARIDFAPK
;
A
#
# COMPACT_ATOMS: atom_id res chain seq x y z
N MET A 1 -25.53 -33.75 21.73
CA MET A 1 -26.06 -32.90 20.64
C MET A 1 -26.00 -31.41 20.97
N LYS A 2 -26.64 -30.91 22.05
CA LYS A 2 -26.61 -29.47 22.44
C LYS A 2 -25.20 -28.86 22.58
N ALA A 3 -24.28 -29.59 23.23
CA ALA A 3 -22.89 -29.15 23.37
C ALA A 3 -22.14 -29.09 22.02
N VAL A 4 -22.45 -30.00 21.09
CA VAL A 4 -21.86 -30.00 19.73
C VAL A 4 -22.33 -28.76 18.95
N TYR A 5 -23.63 -28.43 19.02
CA TYR A 5 -24.15 -27.21 18.40
C TYR A 5 -23.53 -25.94 18.99
N LEU A 6 -23.31 -25.91 20.31
CA LEU A 6 -22.63 -24.78 20.98
C LEU A 6 -21.18 -24.62 20.49
N VAL A 7 -20.42 -25.72 20.41
CA VAL A 7 -19.02 -25.71 19.92
C VAL A 7 -18.95 -25.28 18.45
N VAL A 8 -19.85 -25.78 17.61
CA VAL A 8 -19.94 -25.39 16.19
C VAL A 8 -20.31 -23.91 16.05
N ALA A 9 -21.22 -23.40 16.88
CA ALA A 9 -21.60 -21.98 16.87
C ALA A 9 -20.45 -21.07 17.29
N ILE A 10 -19.67 -21.44 18.31
CA ILE A 10 -18.49 -20.69 18.75
C ILE A 10 -17.40 -20.69 17.66
N LEU A 11 -17.11 -21.86 17.06
CA LEU A 11 -16.12 -21.98 15.99
C LEU A 11 -16.54 -21.16 14.75
N GLY A 12 -17.82 -21.18 14.40
CA GLY A 12 -18.37 -20.35 13.32
C GLY A 12 -18.21 -18.85 13.61
N LEU A 13 -18.43 -18.42 14.86
CA LEU A 13 -18.30 -17.02 15.27
C LEU A 13 -16.84 -16.54 15.22
N THR A 14 -15.86 -17.36 15.62
CA THR A 14 -14.44 -16.99 15.59
C THR A 14 -13.85 -16.98 14.18
N CYS A 15 -14.40 -17.74 13.23
CA CYS A 15 -13.99 -17.72 11.83
C CYS A 15 -14.42 -16.44 11.07
N LEU A 16 -15.30 -15.60 11.63
CA LEU A 16 -15.78 -14.37 10.98
C LEU A 16 -14.83 -13.18 11.15
N VAL A 17 -13.83 -13.28 12.03
CA VAL A 17 -12.91 -12.18 12.33
C VAL A 17 -11.60 -12.39 11.58
N VAL A 18 -11.47 -11.78 10.40
CA VAL A 18 -10.21 -11.72 9.66
C VAL A 18 -9.76 -10.26 9.61
N SER A 19 -8.54 -10.00 10.06
CA SER A 19 -7.88 -8.71 9.91
C SER A 19 -6.68 -8.90 8.99
N ALA A 20 -6.64 -8.12 7.91
CA ALA A 20 -5.53 -8.07 6.99
C ALA A 20 -5.17 -6.60 6.75
N TYR A 21 -3.91 -6.27 6.97
CA TYR A 21 -3.35 -4.94 6.76
C TYR A 21 -1.84 -5.09 6.52
N ASP A 22 -1.20 -4.01 6.08
CA ASP A 22 0.24 -4.00 5.81
C ASP A 22 1.04 -4.24 7.12
N PRO A 23 2.12 -5.04 7.08
CA PRO A 23 2.96 -5.27 8.25
C PRO A 23 3.49 -3.95 8.85
N SER A 24 3.53 -3.86 10.18
CA SER A 24 4.09 -2.69 10.86
C SER A 24 5.59 -2.51 10.55
N PRO A 25 6.08 -1.26 10.44
CA PRO A 25 7.49 -1.00 10.17
C PRO A 25 8.36 -1.42 11.37
N LEU A 26 9.54 -1.98 11.09
CA LEU A 26 10.51 -2.41 12.10
C LEU A 26 11.60 -1.37 12.40
N GLN A 27 11.56 -0.24 11.69
CA GLN A 27 12.48 0.90 11.80
C GLN A 27 11.77 2.17 11.31
N ASP A 28 12.36 3.34 11.53
CA ASP A 28 11.77 4.64 11.17
C ASP A 28 11.39 4.75 9.69
N PHE A 29 12.24 4.22 8.79
CA PHE A 29 11.98 4.21 7.36
C PHE A 29 12.67 3.03 6.66
N CYS A 30 12.09 2.60 5.54
CA CYS A 30 12.67 1.62 4.62
C CYS A 30 12.33 2.03 3.18
N VAL A 31 13.04 3.00 2.62
CA VAL A 31 12.77 3.49 1.26
C VAL A 31 12.87 2.34 0.26
N GLY A 32 11.82 2.11 -0.53
CA GLY A 32 11.77 1.02 -1.50
C GLY A 32 12.91 1.09 -2.53
N ALA A 33 13.67 0.01 -2.66
CA ALA A 33 14.66 -0.19 -3.71
C ALA A 33 14.08 -1.04 -4.84
N LYS A 34 14.76 -1.01 -6.00
CA LYS A 34 14.46 -1.97 -7.08
C LYS A 34 14.84 -3.38 -6.62
N GLU A 35 14.10 -4.36 -7.09
CA GLU A 35 14.43 -5.77 -6.86
C GLU A 35 15.84 -6.06 -7.38
N SER A 36 16.64 -6.73 -6.54
CA SER A 36 17.98 -7.18 -6.90
C SER A 36 17.93 -8.65 -7.32
N ASP A 37 18.45 -8.95 -8.51
CA ASP A 37 18.90 -10.27 -8.94
C ASP A 37 17.92 -11.45 -8.68
N GLY A 38 16.63 -11.24 -8.96
CA GLY A 38 15.62 -12.31 -8.93
C GLY A 38 15.21 -12.80 -7.54
N VAL A 39 15.57 -12.06 -6.48
CA VAL A 39 15.06 -12.29 -5.13
C VAL A 39 13.80 -11.45 -4.92
N PHE A 40 12.74 -12.08 -4.42
CA PHE A 40 11.46 -11.43 -4.15
C PHE A 40 11.17 -11.49 -2.65
N VAL A 41 10.61 -10.40 -2.12
CA VAL A 41 10.17 -10.28 -0.72
C VAL A 41 8.73 -9.75 -0.70
N ASN A 42 8.04 -9.91 0.43
CA ASN A 42 6.75 -9.22 0.61
C ASN A 42 7.00 -7.70 0.73
N GLY A 43 6.51 -6.93 -0.23
CA GLY A 43 6.80 -5.50 -0.36
C GLY A 43 8.03 -5.22 -1.22
N LYS A 44 8.96 -4.38 -0.74
CA LYS A 44 10.21 -4.06 -1.43
C LYS A 44 11.40 -4.10 -0.49
N PHE A 45 12.58 -4.37 -1.04
CA PHE A 45 13.85 -4.18 -0.34
C PHE A 45 14.04 -2.72 0.09
N CYS A 46 14.77 -2.51 1.19
CA CYS A 46 15.16 -1.18 1.62
C CYS A 46 16.41 -0.72 0.86
N LYS A 47 16.41 0.54 0.42
CA LYS A 47 17.58 1.28 -0.05
C LYS A 47 18.59 1.44 1.11
N ASP A 48 19.89 1.47 0.81
CA ASP A 48 20.92 1.78 1.80
C ASP A 48 20.64 3.16 2.43
N THR A 49 20.58 3.20 3.76
CA THR A 49 20.24 4.40 4.55
C THR A 49 21.21 5.56 4.30
N LYS A 50 22.45 5.28 3.89
CA LYS A 50 23.46 6.30 3.56
C LYS A 50 23.15 7.09 2.29
N VAL A 51 22.32 6.54 1.41
CA VAL A 51 21.95 7.16 0.12
C VAL A 51 20.48 7.56 0.06
N VAL A 52 19.74 7.41 1.17
CA VAL A 52 18.39 7.93 1.32
C VAL A 52 18.43 9.46 1.41
N LYS A 53 17.48 10.12 0.76
CA LYS A 53 17.36 11.58 0.73
C LYS A 53 15.93 12.02 0.97
N ALA A 54 15.73 13.32 1.24
CA ALA A 54 14.39 13.87 1.47
C ALA A 54 13.46 13.64 0.26
N GLU A 55 13.97 13.68 -0.96
CA GLU A 55 13.19 13.50 -2.18
C GLU A 55 12.60 12.08 -2.30
N ASP A 56 13.09 11.10 -1.53
CA ASP A 56 12.50 9.77 -1.47
C ASP A 56 11.13 9.78 -0.74
N PHE A 57 10.80 10.84 0.01
CA PHE A 57 9.59 10.96 0.84
C PHE A 57 8.61 12.05 0.39
N PHE A 58 9.01 12.93 -0.52
CA PHE A 58 8.16 14.02 -1.00
C PHE A 58 7.82 13.87 -2.48
N LYS A 59 6.52 13.96 -2.80
CA LYS A 59 6.02 13.99 -4.17
C LYS A 59 5.00 15.10 -4.33
N HIS A 60 5.21 15.95 -5.32
CA HIS A 60 4.20 16.89 -5.78
C HIS A 60 3.29 16.23 -6.81
N VAL A 61 1.99 16.51 -6.75
CA VAL A 61 0.98 15.87 -7.62
C VAL A 61 0.14 16.94 -8.31
N GLU A 62 0.41 17.14 -9.59
CA GLU A 62 -0.30 18.11 -10.43
C GLU A 62 -1.66 17.57 -10.92
N PRO A 63 -2.59 18.47 -11.30
CA PRO A 63 -3.81 18.08 -12.01
C PRO A 63 -3.48 17.30 -13.29
N ALA A 64 -4.12 16.17 -13.48
CA ALA A 64 -3.95 15.35 -14.66
C ALA A 64 -4.91 15.73 -15.79
N LYS A 65 -4.53 15.40 -17.04
CA LYS A 65 -5.39 15.61 -18.21
C LYS A 65 -6.55 14.62 -18.21
N THR A 66 -7.76 15.14 -18.34
CA THR A 66 -9.00 14.35 -18.38
C THR A 66 -9.54 14.19 -19.81
N GLU A 67 -8.74 14.52 -20.83
CA GLU A 67 -9.00 14.36 -22.27
C GLU A 67 -8.91 12.87 -22.66
N ASN A 68 -9.77 12.05 -22.07
CA ASN A 68 -9.86 10.62 -22.35
C ASN A 68 -11.34 10.17 -22.30
N PRO A 69 -11.69 9.00 -22.85
CA PRO A 69 -13.09 8.55 -22.93
C PRO A 69 -13.82 8.44 -21.59
N LEU A 70 -13.10 8.32 -20.47
CA LEU A 70 -13.69 8.24 -19.13
C LEU A 70 -13.93 9.62 -18.51
N GLY A 71 -13.41 10.70 -19.12
CA GLY A 71 -13.48 12.05 -18.58
C GLY A 71 -12.86 12.18 -17.18
N SER A 72 -11.98 11.25 -16.80
CA SER A 72 -11.34 11.24 -15.48
C SER A 72 -9.96 10.61 -15.56
N GLN A 73 -9.07 10.98 -14.65
CA GLN A 73 -7.71 10.47 -14.63
C GLN A 73 -7.26 10.22 -13.20
N VAL A 74 -6.76 9.00 -12.95
CA VAL A 74 -6.19 8.59 -11.67
C VAL A 74 -4.67 8.80 -11.72
N THR A 75 -4.15 9.58 -10.78
CA THR A 75 -2.71 9.76 -10.56
C THR A 75 -2.33 9.04 -9.26
N GLN A 76 -1.66 7.90 -9.41
CA GLN A 76 -1.24 7.05 -8.29
C GLN A 76 -0.01 7.62 -7.56
N VAL A 77 0.00 7.48 -6.24
CA VAL A 77 1.12 7.77 -5.36
C VAL A 77 1.28 6.58 -4.42
N PHE A 78 1.63 5.45 -5.02
CA PHE A 78 1.92 4.21 -4.30
C PHE A 78 3.43 4.08 -4.08
N VAL A 79 3.87 3.00 -3.44
CA VAL A 79 5.29 2.72 -3.20
C VAL A 79 6.15 2.76 -4.48
N ASP A 80 5.57 2.46 -5.65
CA ASP A 80 6.28 2.53 -6.94
C ASP A 80 6.52 3.98 -7.41
N GLN A 81 5.64 4.91 -7.05
CA GLN A 81 5.77 6.33 -7.42
C GLN A 81 6.38 7.19 -6.32
N LEU A 82 6.32 6.75 -5.06
CA LEU A 82 6.91 7.37 -3.89
C LEU A 82 7.53 6.29 -2.98
N PRO A 83 8.81 5.93 -3.18
CA PRO A 83 9.44 4.80 -2.51
C PRO A 83 9.52 4.91 -0.98
N GLY A 84 9.47 6.13 -0.43
CA GLY A 84 9.43 6.38 1.01
C GLY A 84 8.18 5.85 1.71
N LEU A 85 7.13 5.46 0.98
CA LEU A 85 5.92 4.86 1.55
C LEU A 85 6.08 3.39 1.94
N ASN A 86 7.14 2.72 1.49
CA ASN A 86 7.35 1.30 1.76
C ASN A 86 7.36 1.03 3.28
N THR A 87 6.64 0.00 3.73
CA THR A 87 6.42 -0.41 5.14
C THR A 87 5.53 0.49 6.01
N LEU A 88 5.08 1.65 5.50
CA LEU A 88 4.31 2.61 6.32
C LEU A 88 2.79 2.34 6.35
N GLY A 89 2.29 1.40 5.54
CA GLY A 89 0.87 1.05 5.51
C GLY A 89 -0.04 2.15 4.97
N ILE A 90 0.49 3.10 4.20
CA ILE A 90 -0.26 4.20 3.59
C ILE A 90 0.05 4.31 2.09
N SER A 91 -0.95 4.78 1.34
CA SER A 91 -0.82 5.11 -0.09
C SER A 91 -1.80 6.24 -0.44
N LEU A 92 -1.54 6.95 -1.54
CA LEU A 92 -2.41 8.04 -1.99
C LEU A 92 -2.73 7.91 -3.49
N ALA A 93 -3.83 8.52 -3.89
CA ALA A 93 -4.15 8.76 -5.29
C ALA A 93 -4.90 10.09 -5.42
N ARG A 94 -4.63 10.83 -6.50
CA ARG A 94 -5.41 11.99 -6.92
C ARG A 94 -6.28 11.58 -8.10
N ILE A 95 -7.54 12.03 -8.10
CA ILE A 95 -8.45 11.76 -9.22
C ILE A 95 -8.98 13.10 -9.72
N ASP A 96 -8.70 13.41 -10.99
CA ASP A 96 -9.20 14.61 -11.68
C ASP A 96 -10.38 14.23 -12.59
N PHE A 97 -11.39 15.09 -12.68
CA PHE A 97 -12.60 14.88 -13.48
C PHE A 97 -12.82 16.06 -14.44
N ALA A 98 -13.21 15.75 -15.66
CA ALA A 98 -13.62 16.74 -16.65
C ALA A 98 -14.93 17.43 -16.22
N PRO A 99 -15.17 18.68 -16.64
CA PRO A 99 -16.49 19.31 -16.55
C PRO A 99 -17.54 18.46 -17.27
N LYS A 100 -18.77 18.49 -16.75
CA LYS A 100 -19.94 17.92 -17.42
C LYS A 100 -20.51 18.87 -18.45
#